data_AF-A0A1D3K923-F1
#
_entry.id   AF-A0A1D3K923-F1
#
_cell.length_a   1.000
_cell.length_b   1.000
_cell.length_c   1.000
_cell.angle_alpha   90.00
_cell.angle_beta   90.00
_cell.angle_gamma   90.00
#
_symmetry.space_group_name_H-M   'P 1'
#
loop_
_entity.id
_entity.type
_entity.pdbx_description
1 polymer ?
#
loop_
_entity_poly.entity_id
_entity_poly.type
_entity_poly.pdbx_seq_one_letter_code
_entity_poly.pdbx_strand_id
1 'polypeptide(L)'
;MEWIFIDGSYAKAHQHSAGAASANDEAIGKNWAGNTSKIQLAVDACGLPIEFEITGGHVNDCTQAPSLIATLPTAETIVADNAYDSEKIRTQIEQQGARVVIPRKRNSVKGNEDLDRGFYRNRHLVENASPD
;
A
#
# COMPACT_ATOMS: atom_id res chain seq x y z
N MET A 1 9.62 -10.81 11.80
CA MET A 1 8.55 -9.92 12.29
C MET A 1 7.24 -10.69 12.15
N GLU A 2 6.28 -10.55 13.08
CA GLU A 2 5.06 -11.37 13.00
C GLU A 2 4.18 -10.88 11.83
N TRP A 3 3.69 -9.64 11.87
CA TRP A 3 2.78 -9.11 10.86
C TRP A 3 3.23 -7.74 10.36
N ILE A 4 3.02 -7.50 9.07
CA ILE A 4 3.20 -6.20 8.42
C ILE A 4 1.89 -5.77 7.79
N PHE A 5 1.53 -4.50 7.98
CA PHE A 5 0.35 -3.88 7.40
C PHE A 5 0.77 -2.81 6.39
N ILE A 6 0.15 -2.81 5.22
CA ILE A 6 0.41 -1.83 4.16
C ILE A 6 -0.87 -1.07 3.85
N ASP A 7 -0.79 0.26 3.81
CA ASP A 7 -1.89 1.12 3.37
C ASP A 7 -1.41 2.31 2.54
N GLY A 8 -2.32 2.83 1.71
CA GLY A 8 -2.07 3.99 0.86
C GLY A 8 -2.94 5.18 1.28
N SER A 9 -2.32 6.31 1.59
CA SER A 9 -3.02 7.54 1.99
C SER A 9 -2.68 8.70 1.06
N TYR A 10 -3.58 9.68 0.94
CA TYR A 10 -3.42 10.82 0.03
C TYR A 10 -3.07 12.09 0.79
N ALA A 11 -1.99 12.76 0.39
CA ALA A 11 -1.66 14.10 0.85
C ALA A 11 -2.01 15.12 -0.24
N LYS A 12 -2.75 16.18 0.11
CA LYS A 12 -3.02 17.28 -0.83
C LYS A 12 -1.77 18.12 -1.03
N ALA A 13 -1.44 18.34 -2.30
CA ALA A 13 -0.38 19.23 -2.70
C ALA A 13 -0.95 20.64 -2.96
N HIS A 14 -0.16 21.68 -2.68
CA HIS A 14 -0.58 23.05 -2.97
C HIS A 14 -0.82 23.22 -4.48
N GLN A 15 -1.77 24.07 -4.88
CA GLN A 15 -2.12 24.22 -6.30
C GLN A 15 -0.95 24.63 -7.21
N HIS A 16 0.08 25.26 -6.64
CA HIS A 16 1.31 25.68 -7.34
C HIS A 16 2.54 24.83 -7.00
N SER A 17 2.39 23.67 -6.35
CA SER A 17 3.54 22.83 -5.95
C SER A 17 4.01 21.85 -7.02
N ALA A 18 3.50 21.97 -8.25
CA ALA A 18 3.87 21.09 -9.36
C ALA A 18 4.38 21.90 -10.57
N GLY A 19 5.23 21.28 -11.38
CA GLY A 19 5.74 21.85 -12.63
C GLY A 19 7.11 22.53 -12.50
N ALA A 20 7.95 22.10 -11.55
CA ALA A 20 9.35 22.49 -11.53
C ALA A 20 10.01 22.14 -12.85
N ALA A 21 10.89 23.03 -13.33
CA ALA A 21 11.69 22.81 -14.53
C ALA A 21 12.83 21.82 -14.24
N SER A 22 12.49 20.58 -13.90
CA SER A 22 13.42 19.50 -13.61
C SER A 22 12.95 18.20 -14.28
N ALA A 23 13.86 17.26 -14.50
CA ALA A 23 13.53 15.93 -15.00
C ALA A 23 13.11 14.95 -13.88
N ASN A 24 13.13 15.40 -12.62
CA ASN A 24 12.81 14.56 -11.47
C ASN A 24 11.29 14.47 -11.28
N ASP A 25 10.82 13.30 -10.84
CA ASP A 25 9.43 13.15 -10.40
C ASP A 25 9.22 13.89 -9.07
N GLU A 26 8.26 14.80 -9.05
CA GLU A 26 7.89 15.58 -7.86
C GLU A 26 7.03 14.77 -6.88
N ALA A 27 6.65 13.55 -7.26
CA ALA A 27 5.68 12.71 -6.57
C ALA A 27 4.33 13.42 -6.39
N ILE A 28 3.95 14.27 -7.34
CA ILE A 28 2.68 14.99 -7.37
C ILE A 28 1.91 14.61 -8.64
N GLY A 29 0.68 14.18 -8.44
CA GLY A 29 -0.22 13.70 -9.47
C GLY A 29 -1.54 14.44 -9.45
N LYS A 30 -2.07 14.73 -10.63
CA LYS A 30 -3.43 15.28 -10.75
C LYS A 30 -4.46 14.15 -10.75
N ASN A 31 -5.41 14.22 -9.82
CA ASN A 31 -6.59 13.37 -9.81
C ASN A 31 -7.87 14.22 -9.64
N TRP A 32 -9.00 13.57 -9.36
CA TRP A 32 -10.30 14.26 -9.20
C TRP A 32 -10.34 15.24 -8.02
N ALA A 33 -9.45 15.09 -7.03
CA ALA A 33 -9.33 15.96 -5.86
C ALA A 33 -8.28 17.08 -6.03
N GLY A 34 -7.66 17.20 -7.22
CA GLY A 34 -6.63 18.20 -7.52
C GLY A 34 -5.23 17.60 -7.55
N ASN A 35 -4.22 18.39 -7.17
CA ASN A 35 -2.84 17.92 -7.07
C ASN A 35 -2.65 17.18 -5.75
N THR A 36 -2.18 15.95 -5.82
CA THR A 36 -2.05 15.06 -4.66
C THR A 36 -0.78 14.22 -4.77
N SER A 37 -0.22 13.88 -3.62
CA SER A 37 0.76 12.81 -3.47
C SER A 37 0.07 11.63 -2.80
N LYS A 38 0.57 10.42 -3.03
CA LYS A 38 0.17 9.23 -2.30
C LYS A 38 1.35 8.71 -1.51
N ILE A 39 1.13 8.39 -0.24
CA ILE A 39 2.10 7.77 0.65
C ILE A 39 1.67 6.32 0.83
N GLN A 40 2.52 5.37 0.44
CA GLN A 40 2.33 3.94 0.65
C GLN A 40 3.17 3.58 1.87
N LEU A 41 2.52 3.32 3.00
CA LEU A 41 3.19 3.10 4.28
C LEU A 41 3.10 1.63 4.69
N ALA A 42 4.23 1.06 5.10
CA ALA A 42 4.28 -0.24 5.76
C ALA A 42 4.60 -0.07 7.25
N VAL A 43 3.83 -0.72 8.12
CA VAL A 43 4.02 -0.72 9.57
C VAL A 43 4.08 -2.14 10.13
N ASP A 44 4.70 -2.27 11.29
CA ASP A 44 4.72 -3.52 12.03
C ASP A 44 3.43 -3.77 12.83
N ALA A 45 3.38 -4.91 13.54
CA ALA A 45 2.26 -5.29 14.40
C ALA A 45 2.01 -4.33 15.59
N CYS A 46 2.96 -3.44 15.90
CA CYS A 46 2.82 -2.40 16.91
C CYS A 46 2.39 -1.04 16.31
N GLY A 47 2.21 -0.95 14.98
CA GLY A 47 1.90 0.29 14.28
C GLY A 47 3.12 1.19 14.08
N LEU A 48 4.35 0.67 14.21
CA LEU A 48 5.56 1.44 13.98
C LEU A 48 5.92 1.42 12.49
N PRO A 49 6.22 2.58 11.87
CA PRO A 49 6.68 2.64 10.48
C PRO A 49 7.93 1.82 10.22
N ILE A 50 7.89 1.02 9.16
CA ILE A 50 9.02 0.23 8.67
C ILE A 50 9.60 0.90 7.43
N GLU A 51 8.76 1.15 6.43
CA GLU A 51 9.16 1.67 5.11
C GLU A 51 8.01 2.44 4.47
N PHE A 52 8.34 3.38 3.58
CA PHE A 52 7.31 4.08 2.80
C PHE A 52 7.79 4.46 1.40
N GLU A 53 6.85 4.53 0.47
CA GLU A 53 7.06 5.08 -0.88
C GLU A 53 6.10 6.25 -1.12
N ILE A 54 6.60 7.30 -1.79
CA ILE A 54 5.79 8.46 -2.17
C ILE A 54 5.71 8.53 -3.68
N THR A 55 4.49 8.65 -4.18
CA THR A 55 4.22 8.79 -5.62
C THR A 55 3.20 9.87 -5.89
N GLY A 56 3.05 10.27 -7.15
CA GLY A 56 1.93 11.13 -7.54
C GLY A 56 0.59 10.46 -7.25
N GLY A 57 -0.39 11.19 -6.72
CA GLY A 57 -1.68 10.65 -6.29
C GLY A 57 -2.60 10.08 -7.39
N HIS A 58 -2.12 10.00 -8.63
CA HIS A 58 -2.79 9.29 -9.72
C HIS A 58 -2.28 7.84 -9.87
N VAL A 59 -1.17 7.50 -9.21
CA VAL A 59 -0.52 6.20 -9.29
C VAL A 59 -1.32 5.17 -8.50
N ASN A 60 -1.51 4.00 -9.11
CA ASN A 60 -2.26 2.89 -8.52
C ASN A 60 -1.38 2.11 -7.52
N ASP A 61 -1.97 1.70 -6.40
CA ASP A 61 -1.30 0.98 -5.30
C ASP A 61 -0.69 -0.33 -5.79
N CYS A 62 -1.41 -1.09 -6.62
CA CYS A 62 -0.90 -2.31 -7.26
C CYS A 62 0.40 -2.10 -8.05
N THR A 63 0.67 -0.89 -8.56
CA THR A 63 1.86 -0.61 -9.35
C THR A 63 3.10 -0.45 -8.47
N GLN A 64 2.95 0.13 -7.27
CA GLN A 64 4.04 0.41 -6.33
C GLN A 64 4.23 -0.70 -5.30
N ALA A 65 3.20 -1.47 -5.00
CA ALA A 65 3.28 -2.56 -4.03
C ALA A 65 4.50 -3.50 -4.23
N PRO A 66 4.89 -3.89 -5.46
CA PRO A 66 6.05 -4.77 -5.64
C PRO A 66 7.37 -4.18 -5.16
N SER A 67 7.61 -2.88 -5.34
CA SER A 67 8.86 -2.24 -4.87
C SER A 67 8.87 -2.14 -3.35
N LEU A 68 7.78 -1.66 -2.75
CA LEU A 68 7.64 -1.59 -1.30
C LEU A 68 7.76 -2.98 -0.66
N ILE A 69 7.11 -4.03 -1.18
CA ILE A 69 7.20 -5.39 -0.63
C ILE A 69 8.62 -5.95 -0.72
N ALA A 70 9.41 -5.55 -1.72
CA ALA A 70 10.77 -6.04 -1.89
C ALA A 70 11.75 -5.50 -0.82
N THR A 71 11.44 -4.37 -0.18
CA THR A 71 12.28 -3.74 0.86
C THR A 71 11.89 -4.17 2.27
N LEU A 72 10.73 -4.82 2.44
CA LEU A 72 10.25 -5.23 3.76
C LEU A 72 11.13 -6.31 4.40
N PRO A 73 11.28 -6.28 5.74
CA PRO A 73 11.88 -7.38 6.47
C PRO A 73 11.01 -8.64 6.38
N THR A 74 11.59 -9.80 6.68
CA THR A 74 10.84 -11.06 6.72
C THR A 74 9.66 -10.98 7.70
N ALA A 75 8.48 -11.31 7.19
CA ALA A 75 7.21 -11.32 7.90
C ALA A 75 6.53 -12.69 7.81
N GLU A 76 5.74 -13.05 8.81
CA GLU A 76 4.88 -14.25 8.72
C GLU A 76 3.60 -13.96 7.93
N THR A 77 3.10 -12.73 8.01
CA THR A 77 1.89 -12.30 7.30
C THR A 77 2.00 -10.85 6.81
N ILE A 78 1.55 -10.61 5.58
CA ILE A 78 1.39 -9.26 5.02
C ILE A 78 -0.10 -9.01 4.78
N VAL A 79 -0.60 -7.90 5.34
CA VAL A 79 -2.00 -7.47 5.27
C VAL A 79 -2.09 -6.16 4.48
N ALA A 80 -2.99 -6.08 3.50
CA ALA A 80 -3.22 -4.85 2.74
C ALA A 80 -4.66 -4.73 2.21
N ASP A 81 -5.02 -3.53 1.76
CA ASP A 81 -6.30 -3.22 1.11
C ASP A 81 -6.47 -3.96 -0.25
N ASN A 82 -7.72 -4.12 -0.71
CA ASN A 82 -8.04 -4.71 -2.01
C ASN A 82 -7.45 -3.97 -3.24
N ALA A 83 -7.04 -2.73 -3.10
CA ALA A 83 -6.35 -1.91 -4.08
C ALA A 83 -4.98 -2.50 -4.41
N TYR A 84 -4.40 -3.30 -3.50
CA TYR A 84 -3.18 -4.10 -3.66
C TYR A 84 -3.45 -5.50 -4.23
N ASP A 85 -4.69 -5.85 -4.56
CA ASP A 85 -5.00 -7.17 -5.11
C ASP A 85 -4.47 -7.35 -6.55
N SER A 86 -3.47 -8.21 -6.68
CA SER A 86 -3.06 -8.82 -7.94
C SER A 86 -2.39 -10.17 -7.68
N GLU A 87 -2.47 -11.11 -8.63
CA GLU A 87 -1.78 -12.39 -8.49
C GLU A 87 -0.26 -12.20 -8.38
N LYS A 88 0.31 -11.20 -9.08
CA LYS A 88 1.74 -10.86 -8.99
C LYS A 88 2.16 -10.52 -7.56
N ILE A 89 1.39 -9.67 -6.88
CA ILE A 89 1.66 -9.26 -5.49
C ILE A 89 1.52 -10.45 -4.55
N ARG A 90 0.46 -11.24 -4.69
CA ARG A 90 0.25 -12.45 -3.89
C ARG A 90 1.42 -13.42 -4.01
N THR A 91 1.82 -13.73 -5.24
CA THR A 91 2.95 -14.62 -5.51
C THR A 91 4.26 -14.08 -4.96
N GLN A 92 4.52 -12.77 -5.06
CA GLN A 92 5.73 -12.17 -4.49
C GLN A 92 5.79 -12.34 -2.96
N ILE A 93 4.68 -12.07 -2.26
CA ILE A 93 4.59 -12.22 -0.80
C ILE A 93 4.79 -13.71 -0.40
N GLU A 94 4.15 -14.62 -1.12
CA GLU A 94 4.30 -16.07 -0.89
C GLU A 94 5.74 -16.54 -1.13
N GLN A 95 6.41 -16.02 -2.16
CA GLN A 95 7.82 -16.31 -2.46
C GLN A 95 8.77 -15.78 -1.39
N GLN A 96 8.40 -14.71 -0.68
CA GLN A 96 9.11 -14.22 0.50
C GLN A 96 8.82 -15.03 1.77
N GLY A 97 7.96 -16.05 1.69
CA GLY A 97 7.61 -16.93 2.79
C GLY A 97 6.49 -16.40 3.70
N ALA A 98 5.82 -15.31 3.30
CA ALA A 98 4.76 -14.70 4.08
C ALA A 98 3.37 -15.14 3.60
N ARG A 99 2.41 -15.22 4.53
CA ARG A 99 0.99 -15.40 4.22
C ARG A 99 0.39 -14.09 3.69
N VAL A 100 -0.46 -14.20 2.67
CA VAL A 100 -1.16 -13.04 2.09
C VAL A 100 -2.55 -12.87 2.71
N VAL A 101 -2.81 -11.69 3.29
CA VAL A 101 -4.15 -11.28 3.75
C VAL A 101 -4.56 -10.00 3.03
N ILE A 102 -4.95 -10.17 1.76
CA ILE A 102 -5.44 -9.10 0.90
C ILE A 102 -6.82 -9.52 0.39
N PRO A 103 -7.89 -8.72 0.58
CA PRO A 103 -9.17 -9.03 -0.02
C PRO A 103 -9.08 -8.94 -1.55
N ARG A 104 -9.65 -9.93 -2.24
CA ARG A 104 -9.83 -9.90 -3.68
C ARG A 104 -10.86 -8.86 -4.09
N LYS A 105 -10.63 -8.23 -5.25
CA LYS A 105 -11.59 -7.26 -5.83
C LYS A 105 -12.92 -7.93 -6.13
N ARG A 106 -14.02 -7.17 -6.06
CA ARG A 106 -15.39 -7.69 -6.24
C ARG A 106 -15.61 -8.41 -7.58
N ASN A 107 -14.88 -8.04 -8.62
CA ASN A 107 -14.95 -8.65 -9.95
C ASN A 107 -13.98 -9.83 -10.14
N SER A 108 -13.29 -10.28 -9.09
CA SER A 108 -12.41 -11.43 -9.15
C SER A 108 -13.21 -12.72 -9.32
N VAL A 109 -12.73 -13.61 -10.19
CA VAL A 109 -13.28 -14.98 -10.35
C VAL A 109 -13.03 -15.81 -9.10
N LYS A 110 -11.91 -15.56 -8.41
CA LYS A 110 -11.61 -16.14 -7.09
C LYS A 110 -12.24 -15.25 -6.02
N GLY A 111 -13.09 -15.83 -5.17
CA GLY A 111 -13.75 -15.13 -4.06
C GLY A 111 -12.85 -14.92 -2.83
N ASN A 112 -13.42 -14.35 -1.77
CA ASN A 112 -12.77 -14.12 -0.47
C ASN A 112 -13.14 -15.18 0.58
N GLU A 113 -13.37 -16.42 0.15
CA GLU A 113 -13.78 -17.53 1.03
C GLU A 113 -12.65 -17.89 2.01
N ASP A 114 -11.40 -17.90 1.53
CA ASP A 114 -10.20 -18.18 2.33
C ASP A 114 -9.58 -16.94 3.00
N LEU A 115 -10.23 -15.78 2.89
CA LEU A 115 -9.70 -14.54 3.47
C LEU A 115 -9.76 -14.62 5.00
N ASP A 116 -8.61 -14.40 5.64
CA ASP A 116 -8.54 -14.27 7.09
C ASP A 116 -9.13 -12.94 7.56
N ARG A 117 -10.44 -12.94 7.81
CA ARG A 117 -11.16 -11.77 8.31
C ARG A 117 -10.76 -11.36 9.72
N GLY A 118 -10.13 -12.24 10.50
CA GLY A 118 -9.57 -11.90 11.80
C GLY A 118 -8.39 -10.96 11.61
N PHE A 119 -7.42 -11.37 10.81
CA PHE A 119 -6.24 -10.57 10.51
C PHE A 119 -6.57 -9.29 9.74
N TYR A 120 -7.47 -9.35 8.77
CA TYR A 120 -7.84 -8.16 8.00
C TYR A 120 -8.45 -7.05 8.87
N ARG A 121 -9.14 -7.40 9.98
CA ARG A 121 -9.68 -6.41 10.93
C ARG A 121 -8.59 -5.60 11.65
N ASN A 122 -7.36 -6.10 11.68
CA ASN A 122 -6.23 -5.42 12.33
C ASN A 122 -5.61 -4.31 11.46
N ARG A 123 -6.11 -4.04 10.24
CA ARG A 123 -5.58 -2.96 9.39
C ARG A 123 -5.67 -1.55 10.01
N HIS A 124 -6.51 -1.35 11.03
CA HIS A 124 -6.55 -0.08 11.76
C HIS A 124 -5.19 0.33 12.33
N LEU A 125 -4.26 -0.62 12.53
CA LEU A 125 -2.90 -0.34 12.99
C LEU A 125 -2.10 0.49 11.99
N VAL A 126 -2.28 0.27 10.67
CA VAL A 126 -1.64 1.10 9.65
C VAL A 126 -2.40 2.41 9.42
N GLU A 127 -3.74 2.37 9.49
CA GLU A 127 -4.58 3.58 9.39
C GLU A 127 -4.22 4.61 10.49
N ASN A 128 -3.92 4.17 11.71
CA ASN A 128 -3.52 5.05 12.82
C ASN A 128 -2.13 5.69 12.65
N ALA A 129 -1.25 5.07 11.85
CA ALA A 129 0.12 5.55 11.62
C ALA A 129 0.24 6.40 10.36
N SER A 130 -0.72 6.26 9.45
CA SER A 130 -0.81 7.05 8.23
C SER A 130 -1.33 8.47 8.50
N PRO A 131 -0.85 9.47 7.75
CA PRO A 131 -1.43 10.82 7.80
C PRO A 131 -2.81 10.85 7.14
N ASP A 132 -3.78 11.47 7.83
CA ASP A 132 -5.15 11.74 7.36
C ASP A 132 -5.24 12.82 6.25
#